data_AF-A0A505ILU0-F1
#
_entry.id   AF-A0A505ILU0-F1
#
_cell.length_a   1.000
_cell.length_b   1.000
_cell.length_c   1.000
_cell.angle_alpha   90.00
_cell.angle_beta   90.00
_cell.angle_gamma   90.00
#
_symmetry.space_group_name_H-M   'P 1'
#
loop_
_entity.id
_entity.type
_entity.pdbx_description
1 polymer ?
#
loop_
_entity_poly.entity_id
_entity_poly.type
_entity_poly.pdbx_seq_one_letter_code
_entity_poly.pdbx_strand_id
1 'polypeptide(L)'
;MQDLIPGVNQSGTHKHKSVRTSKRGSTQLRKTLFLIMSVLMKRAPDHDSVYCFIQKKRNEEKPFFVCMNAGANKFLLIYFARVREHLATL
;
A
#
# COMPACT_ATOMS: atom_id res chain seq x y z
N MET A 1 -4.18 -15.96 33.52
CA MET A 1 -5.16 -16.74 32.74
C MET A 1 -4.89 -16.44 31.27
N GLN A 2 -4.53 -17.49 30.52
CA GLN A 2 -3.94 -17.51 29.18
C GLN A 2 -4.75 -16.86 28.03
N ASP A 3 -4.01 -16.24 27.11
CA ASP A 3 -4.07 -16.27 25.64
C ASP A 3 -5.34 -15.84 24.87
N LEU A 4 -5.33 -14.57 24.44
CA LEU A 4 -6.14 -14.08 23.33
C LEU A 4 -5.55 -14.61 21.99
N ILE A 5 -6.09 -15.73 21.49
CA ILE A 5 -5.68 -16.29 20.19
C ILE A 5 -6.02 -15.27 19.08
N PRO A 6 -5.05 -14.84 18.25
CA PRO A 6 -5.29 -13.84 17.24
C PRO A 6 -6.12 -14.41 16.09
N GLY A 7 -7.29 -13.80 15.87
CA GLY A 7 -7.91 -13.60 14.56
C GLY A 7 -7.99 -14.83 13.65
N VAL A 8 -8.92 -15.73 13.97
CA VAL A 8 -9.47 -16.68 12.99
C VAL A 8 -10.10 -15.86 11.85
N ASN A 9 -9.39 -15.74 10.72
CA ASN A 9 -9.95 -15.19 9.48
C ASN A 9 -10.80 -16.26 8.80
N GLN A 10 -11.98 -16.56 9.36
CA GLN A 10 -13.00 -17.33 8.68
C GLN A 10 -14.06 -16.37 8.14
N SER A 11 -13.90 -15.97 6.89
CA SER A 11 -15.01 -15.46 6.08
C SER A 11 -15.56 -16.62 5.25
N GLY A 12 -16.80 -17.02 5.54
CA GLY A 12 -17.74 -17.80 4.70
C GLY A 12 -17.17 -18.79 3.68
N THR A 13 -17.38 -20.08 3.97
CA THR A 13 -17.48 -21.22 3.02
C THR A 13 -16.37 -21.50 1.99
N HIS A 14 -15.34 -20.66 1.84
CA HIS A 14 -14.27 -20.88 0.86
C HIS A 14 -12.94 -21.24 1.55
N LYS A 15 -12.53 -22.52 1.41
CA LYS A 15 -11.18 -22.97 1.81
C LYS A 15 -10.16 -22.48 0.79
N HIS A 16 -9.51 -21.35 1.07
CA HIS A 16 -8.43 -20.83 0.22
C HIS A 16 -7.19 -21.75 0.32
N LYS A 17 -6.77 -22.37 -0.79
CA LYS A 17 -5.45 -23.00 -0.88
C LYS A 17 -4.40 -21.89 -0.81
N SER A 18 -3.45 -21.99 0.12
CA SER A 18 -2.34 -21.03 0.20
C SER A 18 -1.57 -21.01 -1.13
N VAL A 19 -1.75 -19.98 -1.94
CA VAL A 19 -0.90 -19.70 -3.10
C VAL A 19 0.40 -19.07 -2.57
N ARG A 20 1.53 -19.23 -3.28
CA ARG A 20 2.83 -18.60 -2.90
C ARG A 20 2.74 -17.07 -2.78
N THR A 21 1.66 -16.45 -3.29
CA THR A 21 1.38 -15.03 -3.19
C THR A 21 0.84 -14.66 -1.80
N SER A 22 1.65 -13.96 -1.01
CA SER A 22 1.19 -13.44 0.29
C SER A 22 0.17 -12.30 0.11
N LYS A 23 -0.94 -12.32 0.86
CA LYS A 23 -1.96 -11.25 0.88
C LYS A 23 -1.41 -9.87 1.27
N ARG A 24 -0.24 -9.83 1.93
CA ARG A 24 0.38 -8.61 2.50
C ARG A 24 1.67 -8.17 1.80
N GLY A 25 2.13 -8.87 0.75
CA GLY A 25 3.44 -8.62 0.14
C GLY A 25 4.64 -8.96 1.04
N SER A 26 5.86 -8.74 0.55
CA SER A 26 7.07 -8.97 1.36
C SER A 26 7.27 -7.88 2.43
N THR A 27 7.90 -8.24 3.55
CA THR A 27 8.19 -7.30 4.63
C THR A 27 9.12 -6.17 4.17
N GLN A 28 10.10 -6.49 3.32
CA GLN A 28 11.01 -5.50 2.74
C GLN A 28 10.24 -4.49 1.88
N LEU A 29 9.37 -4.97 0.99
CA LEU A 29 8.55 -4.09 0.13
C LEU A 29 7.68 -3.14 0.96
N ARG A 30 7.00 -3.65 1.99
CA ARG A 30 6.19 -2.81 2.87
C ARG A 30 7.01 -1.74 3.59
N LYS A 31 8.19 -2.08 4.10
CA LYS A 31 9.10 -1.13 4.75
C LYS A 31 9.54 -0.04 3.77
N THR A 32 9.94 -0.42 2.56
CA THR A 32 10.34 0.51 1.51
C THR A 32 9.19 1.45 1.12
N LEU A 33 7.99 0.92 0.88
CA LEU A 33 6.82 1.72 0.55
C LEU A 33 6.49 2.72 1.67
N PHE A 34 6.53 2.28 2.93
CA PHE A 34 6.30 3.15 4.07
C PHE A 34 7.33 4.29 4.14
N LEU A 35 8.61 4.00 3.86
CA LEU A 35 9.67 5.00 3.83
C LEU A 35 9.44 6.02 2.71
N ILE A 36 9.10 5.57 1.50
CA ILE A 36 8.78 6.45 0.36
C ILE A 36 7.63 7.38 0.72
N MET A 37 6.51 6.84 1.22
CA MET A 37 5.35 7.65 1.62
C MET A 37 5.73 8.65 2.72
N SER A 38 6.57 8.24 3.68
CA SER A 38 7.04 9.11 4.76
C SER A 38 7.90 10.26 4.24
N VAL A 39 8.76 10.00 3.24
CA VAL A 39 9.57 11.04 2.59
C VAL A 39 8.68 12.01 1.81
N LEU A 40 7.70 11.52 1.05
CA LEU A 40 6.74 12.35 0.33
C LEU A 40 5.98 13.28 1.29
N MET A 41 5.50 12.75 2.41
CA MET A 41 4.80 13.53 3.42
C MET A 41 5.67 14.60 4.09
N LYS A 42 6.97 14.33 4.28
CA LYS A 42 7.92 15.30 4.85
C LYS A 42 8.31 16.39 3.87
N ARG A 43 8.47 16.04 2.59
CA ARG A 43 8.92 16.97 1.54
C ARG A 43 7.78 17.80 0.95
N ALA A 44 6.54 17.33 1.08
CA ALA A 44 5.34 17.97 0.55
C ALA A 44 5.45 18.48 -0.90
N PRO A 45 5.87 17.64 -1.87
CA PRO A 45 5.97 18.08 -3.26
C PRO A 45 4.57 18.21 -3.89
N ASP A 46 4.09 19.43 -4.11
CA ASP A 46 2.74 19.72 -4.64
C ASP A 46 2.50 19.21 -6.08
N HIS A 47 3.56 18.93 -6.83
CA HIS A 47 3.45 18.37 -8.18
C HIS A 47 3.46 16.84 -8.22
N ASP A 48 3.67 16.17 -7.08
CA ASP A 48 3.67 14.71 -7.03
C ASP A 48 2.25 14.15 -6.87
N SER A 49 1.80 13.40 -7.87
CA SER A 49 0.46 12.81 -7.91
C SER A 49 0.15 11.85 -6.74
N VAL A 50 1.16 11.22 -6.12
CA VAL A 50 0.97 10.35 -4.96
C VAL A 50 0.81 11.20 -3.70
N TYR A 51 1.63 12.24 -3.54
CA TYR A 51 1.51 13.20 -2.43
C TYR A 51 0.13 13.88 -2.43
N CYS A 52 -0.30 14.46 -3.55
CA CYS A 52 -1.62 15.10 -3.65
C CYS A 52 -2.76 14.13 -3.30
N PHE A 53 -2.62 12.86 -3.71
CA PHE A 53 -3.60 11.82 -3.38
C PHE A 53 -3.64 11.50 -1.88
N ILE A 54 -2.49 11.40 -1.22
CA ILE A 54 -2.42 11.19 0.24
C ILE A 54 -2.99 12.39 0.98
N GLN A 55 -2.69 13.61 0.52
CA GLN A 55 -3.18 14.83 1.14
C GLN A 55 -4.71 14.93 1.02
N LYS A 56 -5.28 14.60 -0.14
CA LYS A 56 -6.74 14.49 -0.31
C LYS A 56 -7.36 13.52 0.71
N LYS A 57 -6.75 12.35 0.90
CA LYS A 57 -7.22 11.33 1.86
C LYS A 57 -7.09 11.80 3.32
N ARG A 58 -6.07 12.60 3.64
CA ARG A 58 -5.90 13.21 4.96
C ARG A 58 -6.97 14.27 5.24
N ASN A 59 -7.34 15.06 4.23
CA ASN A 59 -8.40 16.06 4.36
C ASN A 59 -9.78 15.40 4.56
N GLU A 60 -9.95 14.14 4.14
CA GLU A 60 -11.13 13.30 4.43
C GLU A 60 -11.09 12.69 5.85
N GLU A 61 -10.22 13.16 6.75
CA GLU A 61 -10.02 12.70 8.14
C GLU A 61 -9.78 11.19 8.31
N LYS A 62 -9.24 10.53 7.27
CA LYS A 62 -8.96 9.10 7.34
C LYS A 62 -7.78 8.81 8.28
N PRO A 63 -7.78 7.65 8.97
CA PRO A 63 -6.67 7.24 9.80
C PRO A 63 -5.35 7.23 9.02
N PHE A 64 -4.26 7.69 9.66
CA PHE A 64 -2.96 7.87 9.04
C PHE A 64 -2.49 6.66 8.21
N PHE A 65 -2.51 5.46 8.79
CA PHE A 65 -2.05 4.25 8.10
C PHE A 65 -2.90 3.86 6.89
N VAL A 66 -4.19 4.22 6.88
CA VAL A 66 -5.06 3.99 5.72
C VAL A 66 -4.64 4.90 4.57
N CYS A 67 -4.34 6.18 4.84
CA CYS A 67 -3.82 7.11 3.85
C CYS A 67 -2.46 6.65 3.29
N MET A 68 -1.55 6.21 4.17
CA MET A 68 -0.23 5.74 3.78
C MET A 68 -0.31 4.49 2.89
N ASN A 69 -1.16 3.52 3.23
CA ASN A 69 -1.36 2.32 2.41
C ASN A 69 -2.05 2.65 1.07
N ALA A 70 -3.01 3.58 1.06
CA ALA A 70 -3.65 4.02 -0.16
C ALA A 70 -2.65 4.74 -1.09
N GLY A 71 -1.78 5.59 -0.53
CA GLY A 71 -0.67 6.23 -1.25
C GLY A 71 0.31 5.21 -1.82
N ALA A 72 0.70 4.20 -1.04
CA ALA A 72 1.57 3.12 -1.50
C ALA A 72 0.96 2.35 -2.69
N ASN A 73 -0.35 2.06 -2.64
CA ASN A 73 -1.04 1.42 -3.76
C ASN A 73 -1.08 2.33 -5.01
N LYS A 74 -1.32 3.65 -4.82
CA LYS A 74 -1.27 4.63 -5.91
C LYS A 74 0.11 4.71 -6.55
N PHE A 75 1.17 4.69 -5.73
CA PHE A 75 2.56 4.65 -6.19
C PHE A 75 2.84 3.40 -7.03
N LEU A 76 2.45 2.22 -6.55
CA LEU A 76 2.65 0.95 -7.27
C LEU A 76 1.94 0.93 -8.63
N LEU A 77 0.72 1.47 -8.70
CA LEU A 77 -0.02 1.57 -9.97
C LEU A 77 0.71 2.45 -10.99
N ILE A 78 1.18 3.63 -10.57
CA ILE A 78 1.94 4.54 -11.44
C ILE A 78 3.26 3.91 -11.86
N TYR A 79 3.98 3.28 -10.92
CA TYR A 79 5.24 2.60 -11.20
C TYR A 79 5.07 1.50 -12.23
N PHE A 80 4.07 0.62 -12.04
CA PHE A 80 3.78 -0.46 -12.98
C PHE A 80 3.39 0.08 -14.36
N ALA A 81 2.54 1.11 -14.43
CA ALA A 81 2.16 1.73 -15.70
C ALA A 81 3.39 2.24 -16.47
N ARG A 82 4.27 3.00 -15.80
CA ARG A 82 5.51 3.53 -16.40
C ARG A 82 6.47 2.44 -16.86
N VAL A 83 6.67 1.40 -16.05
CA VAL A 83 7.52 0.26 -16.44
C VAL A 83 6.93 -0.45 -17.65
N ARG A 84 5.62 -0.67 -17.66
CA ARG A 84 4.94 -1.35 -18.77
C ARG A 84 5.00 -0.52 -20.06
N GLU A 85 4.81 0.79 -19.98
CA GLU A 85 5.00 1.71 -21.11
C GLU A 85 6.42 1.65 -21.66
N HIS A 86 7.42 1.71 -20.78
CA HIS A 86 8.82 1.61 -21.18
C HIS A 86 9.14 0.26 -21.87
N LEU A 87 8.69 -0.86 -21.28
CA LEU A 87 8.89 -2.19 -21.86
C LEU A 87 8.19 -2.37 -23.22
N ALA A 88 7.12 -1.63 -23.49
CA ALA A 88 6.43 -1.67 -24.79
C ALA A 88 7.14 -0.84 -25.88
N THR A 89 8.07 0.05 -25.49
CA THR A 89 8.89 0.85 -26.41
C THR A 89 10.26 0.23 -26.73
N LEU A 90 10.63 -0.83 -26.00
CA LEU A 90 11.82 -1.65 -26.26
C LEU A 90 11.55 -2.65 -27.37
#